data_AF-A0A947JGU2-F1
#
_entry.id   AF-A0A947JGU2-F1
#
_cell.length_a   1.000
_cell.length_b   1.000
_cell.length_c   1.000
_cell.angle_alpha   90.00
_cell.angle_beta   90.00
_cell.angle_gamma   90.00
#
_symmetry.space_group_name_H-M   'P 1'
#
loop_
_entity.id
_entity.type
_entity.pdbx_description
1 polymer ?
#
loop_
_entity_poly.entity_id
_entity_poly.type
_entity_poly.pdbx_seq_one_letter_code
_entity_poly.pdbx_strand_id
1 'polypeptide(L)'
;MSEKIRYELDPYNRLVAVRGGLSLPKQRRVLDGRFVMGKRNSLEYRVKSPAGSSDNVPHQLRLKGTWSLTANHNLKLTLDRSSRSSSGDSFTIAGDIIDVKKNALMFAVTTKRDMSIRTTYVLEMSGIWQADENNRLMFKVKREPLKHDTLLFDTGWEVNKNNEIIYRYKRWHPGKRVKKMHSFILRGKWKVDGKGVLKYELDAKSNSAINFRTSLGVYDRNYIKYELGILLSQHVRPVERVITLFGVWRIKRGSALFFDVKCAGGKAYSMSFSAEARLTPRDTISFKLKSPDATCPAKYLELRFELNHALLAGDGSAFLRVLRSRGESSILVGAGCRW
;
A
#
# COMPACT_ATOMS: atom_id res chain seq x y z
N MET A 1 -33.96 -16.01 32.84
CA MET A 1 -33.24 -15.85 31.56
C MET A 1 -32.19 -14.77 31.76
N SER A 2 -30.92 -15.03 31.46
CA SER A 2 -29.87 -14.02 31.62
C SER A 2 -30.04 -12.91 30.59
N GLU A 3 -30.14 -11.65 31.04
CA GLU A 3 -30.21 -10.51 30.12
C GLU A 3 -28.92 -10.41 29.30
N LYS A 4 -29.07 -10.37 27.98
CA LYS A 4 -27.97 -10.31 27.03
C LYS A 4 -27.41 -8.89 27.01
N ILE A 5 -26.17 -8.70 27.48
CA ILE A 5 -25.48 -7.40 27.43
C ILE A 5 -25.07 -7.10 25.99
N ARG A 6 -25.45 -5.93 25.50
CA ARG A 6 -25.07 -5.40 24.18
C ARG A 6 -23.87 -4.45 24.33
N TYR A 7 -22.95 -4.46 23.36
CA TYR A 7 -21.82 -3.54 23.34
C TYR A 7 -21.87 -2.62 22.11
N GLU A 8 -21.61 -1.34 22.31
CA GLU A 8 -21.53 -0.32 21.26
C GLU A 8 -20.36 0.65 21.52
N LEU A 9 -19.98 1.44 20.51
CA LEU A 9 -19.00 2.50 20.65
C LEU A 9 -19.69 3.86 20.73
N ASP A 10 -19.29 4.68 21.69
CA ASP A 10 -19.70 6.08 21.72
C ASP A 10 -18.86 6.96 20.77
N PRO A 11 -19.20 8.24 20.57
CA PRO A 11 -18.44 9.16 19.72
C PRO A 11 -16.99 9.44 20.17
N TYR A 12 -16.60 8.97 21.36
CA TYR A 12 -15.28 9.15 21.95
C TYR A 12 -14.47 7.85 21.99
N ASN A 13 -14.83 6.86 21.16
CA ASN A 13 -14.19 5.55 21.09
C ASN A 13 -14.18 4.79 22.42
N ARG A 14 -15.17 5.00 23.28
CA ARG A 14 -15.34 4.23 24.52
C ARG A 14 -16.37 3.14 24.31
N LEU A 15 -16.13 1.99 24.95
CA LEU A 15 -17.06 0.88 24.89
C LEU A 15 -18.21 1.12 25.86
N VAL A 16 -19.44 1.00 25.37
CA VAL A 16 -20.66 1.17 26.16
C VAL A 16 -21.37 -0.17 26.23
N ALA A 17 -21.60 -0.66 27.44
CA ALA A 17 -22.47 -1.78 27.72
C ALA A 17 -23.92 -1.28 27.81
N VAL A 18 -24.83 -1.92 27.11
CA VAL A 18 -26.26 -1.61 27.09
C VAL A 18 -27.02 -2.84 27.58
N ARG A 19 -27.84 -2.66 28.63
CA ARG A 19 -28.73 -3.71 29.18
C ARG A 19 -30.15 -3.54 28.66
N GLY A 20 -30.86 -4.64 28.42
CA GLY A 20 -32.24 -4.61 27.91
C GLY A 20 -32.36 -4.27 26.42
N GLY A 21 -33.58 -4.46 25.87
CA GLY A 21 -33.88 -4.25 24.44
C GLY A 21 -34.09 -2.79 24.03
N LEU A 22 -34.29 -1.88 25.00
CA LEU A 22 -34.56 -0.46 24.76
C LEU A 22 -33.32 0.37 25.11
N SER A 23 -32.91 1.29 24.25
CA SER A 23 -31.69 2.12 24.44
C SER A 23 -31.95 3.31 25.38
N LEU A 24 -32.46 3.04 26.59
CA LEU A 24 -32.72 4.09 27.57
C LEU A 24 -31.39 4.56 28.21
N PRO A 25 -31.18 5.87 28.46
CA PRO A 25 -29.95 6.39 29.06
C PRO A 25 -29.54 5.70 30.37
N LYS A 26 -30.52 5.30 31.20
CA LYS A 26 -30.29 4.59 32.47
C LYS A 26 -29.74 3.17 32.30
N GLN A 27 -29.81 2.59 31.09
CA GLN A 27 -29.34 1.24 30.77
C GLN A 27 -28.01 1.24 30.00
N ARG A 28 -27.44 2.42 29.70
CA ARG A 28 -26.16 2.58 28.99
C ARG A 28 -25.07 2.88 30.01
N ARG A 29 -24.02 2.07 30.01
CA ARG A 29 -22.87 2.21 30.91
C ARG A 29 -21.58 2.24 30.12
N VAL A 30 -20.83 3.34 30.26
CA VAL A 30 -19.48 3.44 29.69
C VAL A 30 -18.54 2.58 30.52
N LEU A 31 -17.81 1.68 29.85
CA LEU A 31 -16.75 0.88 30.47
C LEU A 31 -15.44 1.67 30.40
N ASP A 32 -14.75 1.83 31.53
CA ASP A 32 -13.44 2.48 31.56
C ASP A 32 -12.36 1.49 31.10
N GLY A 33 -11.69 1.78 30.00
CA GLY A 33 -10.77 0.87 29.35
C GLY A 33 -10.22 1.38 28.04
N ARG A 34 -9.49 0.51 27.32
CA ARG A 34 -8.92 0.83 26.01
C ARG A 34 -8.89 -0.36 25.08
N PHE A 35 -8.87 -0.08 23.78
CA PHE A 35 -8.59 -1.09 22.77
C PHE A 35 -7.12 -1.46 22.75
N VAL A 36 -6.86 -2.74 22.53
CA VAL A 36 -5.53 -3.31 22.35
C VAL A 36 -5.59 -4.29 21.19
N MET A 37 -4.56 -4.30 20.35
CA MET A 37 -4.39 -5.34 19.34
C MET A 37 -3.77 -6.57 20.00
N GLY A 38 -4.53 -7.65 20.07
CA GLY A 38 -4.07 -8.96 20.50
C GLY A 38 -3.35 -9.73 19.38
N LYS A 39 -3.08 -11.02 19.65
CA LYS A 39 -2.47 -11.92 18.65
C LYS A 39 -3.35 -12.00 17.40
N ARG A 40 -2.72 -12.15 16.22
CA ARG A 40 -3.44 -12.27 14.92
C ARG A 40 -4.40 -11.08 14.65
N ASN A 41 -4.01 -9.90 15.12
CA ASN A 41 -4.79 -8.67 15.01
C ASN A 41 -6.23 -8.78 15.55
N SER A 42 -6.46 -9.60 16.59
CA SER A 42 -7.74 -9.63 17.30
C SER A 42 -7.92 -8.35 18.10
N LEU A 43 -9.07 -7.68 17.95
CA LEU A 43 -9.38 -6.52 18.76
C LEU A 43 -9.79 -6.97 20.17
N GLU A 44 -9.13 -6.43 21.19
CA GLU A 44 -9.47 -6.68 22.58
C GLU A 44 -9.78 -5.34 23.27
N TYR A 45 -10.81 -5.30 24.09
CA TYR A 45 -11.06 -4.18 25.00
C TYR A 45 -10.66 -4.58 26.41
N ARG A 46 -9.69 -3.87 27.00
CA ARG A 46 -9.22 -4.11 28.37
C ARG A 46 -9.87 -3.11 29.32
N VAL A 47 -10.70 -3.61 30.23
CA VAL A 47 -11.41 -2.83 31.24
C VAL A 47 -10.48 -2.58 32.42
N LYS A 48 -10.30 -1.32 32.82
CA LYS A 48 -9.38 -0.90 33.89
C LYS A 48 -9.87 -1.32 35.27
N SER A 49 -11.18 -1.20 35.51
CA SER A 49 -11.84 -1.65 36.74
C SER A 49 -13.23 -2.14 36.38
N PRO A 50 -13.55 -3.45 36.46
CA PRO A 50 -14.91 -3.91 36.33
C PRO A 50 -15.68 -3.34 37.51
N ALA A 51 -16.44 -2.28 37.26
CA ALA A 51 -16.92 -1.45 38.34
C ALA A 51 -18.12 -2.13 39.04
N GLY A 52 -17.98 -2.33 40.36
CA GLY A 52 -19.03 -2.83 41.25
C GLY A 52 -19.36 -4.30 41.01
N SER A 53 -19.23 -5.11 42.06
CA SER A 53 -19.41 -6.56 42.14
C SER A 53 -20.74 -7.16 41.64
N SER A 54 -21.67 -6.34 41.13
CA SER A 54 -22.99 -6.79 40.64
C SER A 54 -23.02 -7.10 39.15
N ASP A 55 -22.05 -6.62 38.38
CA ASP A 55 -22.09 -6.68 36.92
C ASP A 55 -20.99 -7.63 36.43
N ASN A 56 -21.37 -8.80 35.90
CA ASN A 56 -20.50 -9.81 35.28
C ASN A 56 -19.80 -9.30 33.98
N VAL A 57 -19.17 -8.13 34.03
CA VAL A 57 -18.39 -7.55 32.94
C VAL A 57 -16.97 -8.11 33.04
N PRO A 58 -16.50 -8.85 32.02
CA PRO A 58 -15.16 -9.41 32.06
C PRO A 58 -14.12 -8.29 31.98
N HIS A 59 -12.96 -8.50 32.62
CA HIS A 59 -11.79 -7.62 32.51
C HIS A 59 -11.31 -7.44 31.06
N GLN A 60 -11.63 -8.40 30.20
CA GLN A 60 -11.22 -8.43 28.80
C GLN A 60 -12.37 -8.88 27.91
N LEU A 61 -12.67 -8.09 26.89
CA LEU A 61 -13.65 -8.42 25.86
C LEU A 61 -12.93 -8.64 24.54
N ARG A 62 -12.96 -9.87 24.02
CA ARG A 62 -12.39 -10.20 22.70
C ARG A 62 -13.44 -10.02 21.63
N LEU A 63 -13.17 -9.17 20.65
CA LEU A 63 -14.09 -8.86 19.55
C LEU A 63 -13.60 -9.59 18.28
N LYS A 64 -14.41 -10.52 17.79
CA LYS A 64 -14.16 -11.29 16.56
C LYS A 64 -14.98 -10.72 15.40
N GLY A 65 -14.32 -10.55 14.26
CA GLY A 65 -14.91 -9.95 13.07
C GLY A 65 -13.89 -9.73 11.96
N THR A 66 -14.33 -9.04 10.91
CA THR A 66 -13.53 -8.69 9.72
C THR A 66 -13.19 -7.21 9.71
N TRP A 67 -11.90 -6.91 9.53
CA TRP A 67 -11.40 -5.54 9.39
C TRP A 67 -11.68 -4.95 8.00
N SER A 68 -11.97 -3.65 7.98
CA SER A 68 -12.10 -2.82 6.76
C SER A 68 -11.80 -1.36 7.10
N LEU A 69 -11.62 -0.53 6.06
CA LEU A 69 -11.58 0.93 6.21
C LEU A 69 -12.90 1.54 5.76
N THR A 70 -13.34 2.57 6.47
CA THR A 70 -14.43 3.45 6.00
C THR A 70 -13.90 4.50 5.02
N ALA A 71 -14.79 5.20 4.32
CA ALA A 71 -14.42 6.30 3.42
C ALA A 71 -13.68 7.47 4.12
N ASN A 72 -13.81 7.59 5.45
CA ASN A 72 -13.10 8.57 6.27
C ASN A 72 -11.83 7.98 6.93
N HIS A 73 -11.34 6.84 6.43
CA HIS A 73 -10.15 6.13 6.92
C HIS A 73 -10.23 5.71 8.39
N ASN A 74 -11.44 5.59 8.96
CA ASN A 74 -11.66 4.94 10.26
C ASN A 74 -11.55 3.43 10.11
N LEU A 75 -11.02 2.76 11.13
CA LEU A 75 -11.02 1.30 11.22
C LEU A 75 -12.43 0.82 11.53
N LYS A 76 -12.95 -0.10 10.71
CA LYS A 76 -14.25 -0.76 10.94
C LYS A 76 -14.04 -2.26 11.13
N LEU A 77 -14.53 -2.78 12.24
CA LEU A 77 -14.58 -4.21 12.54
C LEU A 77 -16.03 -4.69 12.41
N THR A 78 -16.35 -5.47 11.39
CA THR A 78 -17.67 -6.10 11.23
C THR A 78 -17.71 -7.42 11.99
N LEU A 79 -18.60 -7.57 12.97
CA LEU A 79 -18.63 -8.72 13.88
C LEU A 79 -19.17 -10.00 13.23
N ASP A 80 -18.55 -11.13 13.56
CA ASP A 80 -18.98 -12.47 13.15
C ASP A 80 -20.35 -12.82 13.74
N ARG A 81 -21.16 -13.64 13.06
CA ARG A 81 -22.52 -14.02 13.54
C ARG A 81 -22.51 -14.61 14.96
N SER A 82 -21.51 -15.39 15.32
CA SER A 82 -21.37 -15.99 16.65
C SER A 82 -20.98 -14.97 17.74
N SER A 83 -20.40 -13.84 17.36
CA SER A 83 -20.12 -12.70 18.25
C SER A 83 -21.22 -11.63 18.22
N ARG A 84 -22.29 -11.81 17.41
CA ARG A 84 -23.52 -10.98 17.40
C ARG A 84 -24.39 -11.24 18.62
N SER A 85 -23.78 -11.14 19.80
CA SER A 85 -24.51 -11.04 21.05
C SER A 85 -25.37 -9.76 21.09
N SER A 86 -25.15 -8.84 20.15
CA SER A 86 -25.54 -7.43 20.19
C SER A 86 -26.12 -6.98 18.84
N SER A 87 -27.20 -6.19 18.84
CA SER A 87 -27.62 -5.44 17.65
C SER A 87 -26.60 -4.32 17.38
N GLY A 88 -25.73 -4.56 16.41
CA GLY A 88 -24.60 -3.71 16.05
C GLY A 88 -23.62 -4.56 15.26
N ASP A 89 -23.77 -4.59 13.94
CA ASP A 89 -22.99 -5.48 13.08
C ASP A 89 -21.52 -5.06 12.96
N SER A 90 -21.15 -3.87 13.45
CA SER A 90 -19.78 -3.38 13.35
C SER A 90 -19.40 -2.34 14.39
N PHE A 91 -18.12 -2.31 14.74
CA PHE A 91 -17.49 -1.23 15.50
C PHE A 91 -16.69 -0.34 14.55
N THR A 92 -16.95 0.97 14.57
CA THR A 92 -16.12 1.95 13.85
C THR A 92 -15.28 2.72 14.85
N ILE A 93 -13.97 2.51 14.81
CA ILE A 93 -12.99 3.19 15.67
C ILE A 93 -12.46 4.39 14.91
N ALA A 94 -12.80 5.59 15.37
CA ALA A 94 -12.29 6.82 14.83
C ALA A 94 -10.85 7.06 15.29
N GLY A 95 -9.95 7.38 14.36
CA GLY A 95 -8.55 7.61 14.67
C GLY A 95 -7.75 7.95 13.42
N ASP A 96 -6.44 8.08 13.56
CA ASP A 96 -5.56 8.52 12.48
C ASP A 96 -4.52 7.45 12.15
N ILE A 97 -4.28 7.22 10.86
CA ILE A 97 -3.11 6.47 10.43
C ILE A 97 -1.90 7.38 10.62
N ILE A 98 -1.05 7.05 11.59
CA ILE A 98 0.09 7.89 12.00
C ILE A 98 1.41 7.43 11.39
N ASP A 99 1.52 6.14 11.05
CA ASP A 99 2.71 5.58 10.43
C ASP A 99 2.38 4.29 9.68
N VAL A 100 3.19 3.98 8.68
CA VAL A 100 3.15 2.73 7.94
C VAL A 100 4.56 2.13 7.90
N LYS A 101 4.66 0.90 8.38
CA LYS A 101 5.89 0.10 8.32
C LYS A 101 5.75 -0.96 7.25
N LYS A 102 6.88 -1.57 6.92
CA LYS A 102 6.99 -2.69 5.98
C LYS A 102 5.92 -3.76 6.14
N ASN A 103 5.61 -4.12 7.39
CA ASN A 103 4.65 -5.17 7.76
C ASN A 103 3.64 -4.73 8.81
N ALA A 104 3.47 -3.42 9.00
CA ALA A 104 2.55 -2.92 10.01
C ALA A 104 1.89 -1.60 9.60
N LEU A 105 0.69 -1.39 10.12
CA LEU A 105 -0.05 -0.14 10.05
C LEU A 105 -0.27 0.36 11.48
N MET A 106 0.12 1.59 11.77
CA MET A 106 -0.02 2.20 13.09
C MET A 106 -1.19 3.19 13.08
N PHE A 107 -2.19 2.91 13.91
CA PHE A 107 -3.42 3.70 13.99
C PHE A 107 -3.58 4.31 15.38
N ALA A 108 -3.53 5.64 15.48
CA ALA A 108 -3.74 6.35 16.73
C ALA A 108 -5.23 6.47 17.04
N VAL A 109 -5.63 6.06 18.23
CA VAL A 109 -6.99 6.19 18.76
C VAL A 109 -6.95 7.16 19.93
N THR A 110 -7.78 8.20 19.86
CA THR A 110 -7.99 9.12 20.97
C THR A 110 -9.32 8.81 21.64
N THR A 111 -9.31 8.61 22.95
CA THR A 111 -10.49 8.51 23.79
C THR A 111 -10.63 9.72 24.69
N LYS A 112 -11.87 10.06 25.07
CA LYS A 112 -12.18 11.18 25.97
C LYS A 112 -13.01 10.67 27.14
N ARG A 113 -12.49 10.72 28.36
CA ARG A 113 -13.19 10.21 29.57
C ARG A 113 -14.19 11.23 30.11
N ASP A 114 -13.80 12.49 30.15
CA ASP A 114 -14.56 13.65 30.59
C ASP A 114 -14.14 14.88 29.75
N MET A 115 -14.62 16.08 30.07
CA MET A 115 -14.32 17.29 29.30
C MET A 115 -12.82 17.62 29.20
N SER A 116 -11.99 17.20 30.17
CA SER A 116 -10.58 17.59 30.30
C SER A 116 -9.58 16.50 29.93
N ILE A 117 -9.90 15.21 30.12
CA ILE A 117 -8.94 14.11 29.95
C ILE A 117 -9.09 13.45 28.58
N ARG A 118 -8.06 13.64 27.74
CA ARG A 118 -7.88 12.94 26.47
C ARG A 118 -6.71 11.97 26.58
N THR A 119 -6.93 10.74 26.17
CA THR A 119 -5.90 9.70 26.12
C THR A 119 -5.74 9.24 24.68
N THR A 120 -4.51 9.30 24.16
CA THR A 120 -4.18 8.77 22.84
C THR A 120 -3.31 7.54 22.99
N TYR A 121 -3.63 6.48 22.26
CA TYR A 121 -2.83 5.26 22.19
C TYR A 121 -2.79 4.73 20.76
N VAL A 122 -1.88 3.79 20.48
CA VAL A 122 -1.66 3.26 19.14
C VAL A 122 -2.12 1.81 19.06
N LEU A 123 -2.91 1.51 18.03
CA LEU A 123 -3.21 0.16 17.58
C LEU A 123 -2.24 -0.17 16.44
N GLU A 124 -1.35 -1.14 16.67
CA GLU A 124 -0.44 -1.66 15.64
C GLU A 124 -1.04 -2.91 15.01
N MET A 125 -1.38 -2.83 13.71
CA MET A 125 -1.90 -3.94 12.93
C MET A 125 -0.78 -4.55 12.10
N SER A 126 -0.52 -5.85 12.26
CA SER A 126 0.45 -6.58 11.46
C SER A 126 -0.15 -7.08 10.14
N GLY A 127 0.62 -7.11 9.07
CA GLY A 127 0.11 -7.50 7.75
C GLY A 127 1.14 -7.31 6.64
N ILE A 128 0.67 -7.35 5.40
CA ILE A 128 1.49 -7.15 4.20
C ILE A 128 0.83 -6.12 3.28
N TRP A 129 1.65 -5.30 2.65
CA TRP A 129 1.20 -4.34 1.65
C TRP A 129 1.20 -4.98 0.27
N GLN A 130 0.16 -4.71 -0.50
CA GLN A 130 -0.04 -5.18 -1.87
C GLN A 130 -0.81 -4.13 -2.68
N ALA A 131 -0.90 -4.32 -3.98
CA ALA A 131 -1.89 -3.65 -4.82
C ALA A 131 -3.05 -4.62 -5.09
N ASP A 132 -4.24 -4.07 -5.25
CA ASP A 132 -5.34 -4.84 -5.82
C ASP A 132 -5.27 -4.87 -7.36
N GLU A 133 -6.27 -5.49 -7.99
CA GLU A 133 -6.37 -5.58 -9.45
C GLU A 133 -6.50 -4.23 -10.17
N ASN A 134 -6.83 -3.17 -9.43
CA ASN A 134 -7.06 -1.80 -9.88
C ASN A 134 -5.90 -0.86 -9.51
N ASN A 135 -4.74 -1.41 -9.13
CA ASN A 135 -3.56 -0.68 -8.67
C ASN A 135 -3.79 0.21 -7.43
N ARG A 136 -4.85 -0.03 -6.65
CA ARG A 136 -5.07 0.65 -5.37
C ARG A 136 -4.19 0.01 -4.30
N LEU A 137 -3.75 0.83 -3.35
CA LEU A 137 -2.99 0.30 -2.20
C LEU A 137 -3.93 -0.53 -1.32
N MET A 138 -3.42 -1.67 -0.87
CA MET A 138 -4.11 -2.59 0.01
C MET A 138 -3.17 -3.07 1.10
N PHE A 139 -3.68 -3.14 2.33
CA PHE A 139 -2.99 -3.80 3.44
C PHE A 139 -3.77 -5.05 3.86
N LYS A 140 -3.17 -6.23 3.63
CA LYS A 140 -3.72 -7.51 4.06
C LYS A 140 -3.35 -7.76 5.52
N VAL A 141 -4.32 -7.55 6.40
CA VAL A 141 -4.19 -7.75 7.84
C VAL A 141 -4.00 -9.24 8.11
N LYS A 142 -2.94 -9.60 8.85
CA LYS A 142 -2.64 -10.99 9.18
C LYS A 142 -3.65 -11.52 10.21
N ARG A 143 -4.40 -12.58 9.89
CA ARG A 143 -5.32 -13.23 10.85
C ARG A 143 -4.81 -14.62 11.18
N GLU A 144 -5.66 -15.63 11.02
CA GLU A 144 -5.31 -17.05 11.11
C GLU A 144 -4.55 -17.50 9.86
N PRO A 145 -3.91 -18.68 9.86
CA PRO A 145 -3.25 -19.21 8.67
C PRO A 145 -4.21 -19.15 7.46
N LEU A 146 -3.75 -18.57 6.36
CA LEU A 146 -4.50 -18.40 5.09
C LEU A 146 -5.67 -17.40 5.11
N LYS A 147 -6.06 -16.83 6.26
CA LYS A 147 -7.11 -15.80 6.34
C LYS A 147 -6.51 -14.40 6.46
N HIS A 148 -6.97 -13.51 5.60
CA HIS A 148 -6.58 -12.10 5.61
C HIS A 148 -7.81 -11.21 5.52
N ASP A 149 -7.84 -10.17 6.35
CA ASP A 149 -8.77 -9.06 6.15
C ASP A 149 -8.08 -8.00 5.29
N THR A 150 -8.86 -7.19 4.57
CA THR A 150 -8.33 -6.23 3.60
C THR A 150 -8.67 -4.81 4.03
N LEU A 151 -7.64 -3.99 4.24
CA LEU A 151 -7.77 -2.54 4.35
C LEU A 151 -7.45 -1.95 2.98
N LEU A 152 -8.50 -1.51 2.27
CA LEU A 152 -8.39 -0.92 0.95
C LEU A 152 -8.27 0.60 1.05
N PHE A 153 -7.28 1.16 0.37
CA PHE A 153 -7.00 2.59 0.37
C PHE A 153 -7.50 3.22 -0.91
N ASP A 154 -8.76 3.68 -0.87
CA ASP A 154 -9.51 4.08 -2.06
C ASP A 154 -9.29 5.55 -2.49
N THR A 155 -8.05 6.03 -2.37
CA THR A 155 -7.64 7.29 -2.99
C THR A 155 -6.40 7.06 -3.84
N GLY A 156 -6.19 7.96 -4.81
CA GLY A 156 -4.97 7.89 -5.63
C GLY A 156 -3.73 8.07 -4.76
N TRP A 157 -2.66 7.38 -5.15
CA TRP A 157 -1.31 7.60 -4.63
C TRP A 157 -0.42 8.20 -5.72
N GLU A 158 0.75 8.67 -5.32
CA GLU A 158 1.76 9.21 -6.23
C GLU A 158 3.17 8.76 -5.82
N VAL A 159 4.15 9.05 -6.68
CA VAL A 159 5.56 8.83 -6.39
C VAL A 159 6.24 10.19 -6.16
N ASN A 160 6.96 10.32 -5.06
CA ASN A 160 7.67 11.56 -4.74
C ASN A 160 9.06 11.61 -5.41
N LYS A 161 9.77 12.73 -5.21
CA LYS A 161 11.14 12.94 -5.72
C LYS A 161 12.18 11.92 -5.24
N ASN A 162 11.92 11.20 -4.16
CA ASN A 162 12.79 10.17 -3.61
C ASN A 162 12.42 8.77 -4.11
N ASN A 163 11.51 8.67 -5.09
CA ASN A 163 10.94 7.43 -5.60
C ASN A 163 10.16 6.65 -4.52
N GLU A 164 9.52 7.34 -3.59
CA GLU A 164 8.67 6.76 -2.54
C GLU A 164 7.19 6.94 -2.85
N ILE A 165 6.36 5.96 -2.46
CA ILE A 165 4.90 6.06 -2.64
C ILE A 165 4.32 6.95 -1.54
N ILE A 166 3.64 8.02 -1.93
CA ILE A 166 2.87 8.88 -1.03
C ILE A 166 1.38 8.61 -1.24
N TYR A 167 0.70 8.32 -0.14
CA TYR A 167 -0.74 8.26 -0.10
C TYR A 167 -1.28 9.52 0.59
N ARG A 168 -2.26 10.20 -0.03
CA ARG A 168 -2.93 11.37 0.54
C ARG A 168 -4.43 11.18 0.60
N TYR A 169 -5.02 11.61 1.70
CA TYR A 169 -6.47 11.56 1.90
C TYR A 169 -6.96 12.76 2.71
N LYS A 170 -8.19 13.18 2.42
CA LYS A 170 -8.86 14.26 3.17
C LYS A 170 -9.84 13.64 4.14
N ARG A 171 -9.78 14.05 5.40
CA ARG A 171 -10.67 13.55 6.45
C ARG A 171 -11.39 14.71 7.15
N TRP A 172 -12.65 14.48 7.51
CA TRP A 172 -13.40 15.37 8.37
C TRP A 172 -12.95 15.20 9.82
N HIS A 173 -12.61 16.30 10.48
CA HIS A 173 -12.45 16.29 11.93
C HIS A 173 -13.81 16.49 12.60
N PRO A 174 -14.18 15.65 13.58
CA PRO A 174 -15.40 15.86 14.37
C PRO A 174 -15.44 17.29 14.95
N GLY A 175 -16.54 17.99 14.73
CA GLY A 175 -16.75 19.37 15.21
C GLY A 175 -16.09 20.46 14.37
N LYS A 176 -15.42 20.15 13.25
CA LYS A 176 -14.88 21.15 12.32
C LYS A 176 -15.49 20.99 10.94
N ARG A 177 -15.92 22.11 10.32
CA ARG A 177 -16.41 22.15 8.93
C ARG A 177 -15.29 22.06 7.87
N VAL A 178 -14.05 21.84 8.28
CA VAL A 178 -12.88 21.82 7.38
C VAL A 178 -12.30 20.41 7.31
N LYS A 179 -12.08 19.92 6.10
CA LYS A 179 -11.34 18.68 5.86
C LYS A 179 -9.84 18.93 6.04
N LYS A 180 -9.17 18.12 6.86
CA LYS A 180 -7.71 18.15 6.98
C LYS A 180 -7.10 17.17 5.99
N MET A 181 -5.97 17.54 5.39
CA MET A 181 -5.17 16.65 4.56
C MET A 181 -4.28 15.80 5.46
N HIS A 182 -4.31 14.49 5.25
CA HIS A 182 -3.44 13.51 5.88
C HIS A 182 -2.63 12.79 4.82
N SER A 183 -1.46 12.31 5.20
CA SER A 183 -0.59 11.56 4.30
C SER A 183 0.29 10.57 5.05
N PHE A 184 0.64 9.47 4.39
CA PHE A 184 1.73 8.60 4.83
C PHE A 184 2.62 8.25 3.64
N ILE A 185 3.85 7.84 3.93
CA ILE A 185 4.87 7.50 2.94
C ILE A 185 5.26 6.04 3.12
N LEU A 186 5.09 5.25 2.06
CA LEU A 186 5.61 3.89 1.99
C LEU A 186 7.05 3.94 1.46
N ARG A 187 7.99 3.51 2.28
CA ARG A 187 9.42 3.48 1.94
C ARG A 187 9.84 2.09 1.48
N GLY A 188 10.23 1.97 0.22
CA GLY A 188 10.61 0.73 -0.44
C GLY A 188 11.51 0.97 -1.65
N LYS A 189 11.67 -0.07 -2.46
CA LYS A 189 12.53 -0.08 -3.64
C LYS A 189 11.73 -0.54 -4.85
N TRP A 190 11.86 0.18 -5.95
CA TRP A 190 11.33 -0.26 -7.23
C TRP A 190 12.17 -1.42 -7.77
N LYS A 191 11.49 -2.42 -8.33
CA LYS A 191 12.06 -3.54 -9.07
C LYS A 191 11.20 -3.78 -10.30
N VAL A 192 11.82 -4.27 -11.36
CA VAL A 192 11.10 -4.85 -12.49
C VAL A 192 11.35 -6.35 -12.40
N ASP A 193 10.29 -7.15 -12.33
CA ASP A 193 10.44 -8.59 -12.27
C ASP A 193 10.68 -9.19 -13.67
N GLY A 194 10.85 -10.51 -13.71
CA GLY A 194 11.11 -11.21 -14.96
C GLY A 194 9.99 -11.19 -15.99
N LYS A 195 8.81 -10.72 -15.61
CA LYS A 195 7.64 -10.62 -16.48
C LYS A 195 7.40 -9.17 -16.91
N GLY A 196 8.35 -8.27 -16.62
CA GLY A 196 8.20 -6.84 -16.87
C GLY A 196 7.24 -6.14 -15.90
N VAL A 197 6.85 -6.81 -14.81
CA VAL A 197 5.93 -6.25 -13.83
C VAL A 197 6.70 -5.31 -12.92
N LEU A 198 6.20 -4.07 -12.81
CA LEU A 198 6.74 -3.10 -11.88
C LEU A 198 6.32 -3.45 -10.45
N LYS A 199 7.31 -3.76 -9.61
CA LYS A 199 7.15 -4.14 -8.21
C LYS A 199 7.76 -3.10 -7.28
N TYR A 200 7.03 -2.68 -6.27
CA TYR A 200 7.56 -1.86 -5.16
C TYR A 200 7.77 -2.73 -3.93
N GLU A 201 9.02 -3.10 -3.68
CA GLU A 201 9.41 -3.96 -2.57
C GLU A 201 9.64 -3.15 -1.30
N LEU A 202 8.86 -3.41 -0.26
CA LEU A 202 9.04 -2.81 1.06
C LEU A 202 9.95 -3.67 1.92
N ASP A 203 9.78 -4.99 1.84
CA ASP A 203 10.58 -5.95 2.60
C ASP A 203 10.67 -7.31 1.92
N ALA A 204 11.88 -7.69 1.51
CA ALA A 204 12.15 -8.96 0.87
C ALA A 204 11.86 -10.17 1.79
N LYS A 205 12.10 -10.04 3.10
CA LYS A 205 11.97 -11.17 4.05
C LYS A 205 10.53 -11.61 4.28
N SER A 206 9.61 -10.66 4.29
CA SER A 206 8.17 -10.89 4.54
C SER A 206 7.35 -10.99 3.25
N ASN A 207 7.99 -10.82 2.09
CA ASN A 207 7.33 -10.68 0.79
C ASN A 207 6.28 -9.55 0.76
N SER A 208 6.48 -8.50 1.57
CA SER A 208 5.65 -7.30 1.53
C SER A 208 6.08 -6.43 0.36
N ALA A 209 5.28 -6.49 -0.70
CA ALA A 209 5.57 -5.81 -1.95
C ALA A 209 4.29 -5.54 -2.75
N ILE A 210 4.32 -4.44 -3.49
CA ILE A 210 3.19 -3.93 -4.26
C ILE A 210 3.50 -4.19 -5.74
N ASN A 211 2.80 -5.14 -6.34
CA ASN A 211 2.96 -5.47 -7.76
C ASN A 211 1.94 -4.67 -8.56
N PHE A 212 2.40 -3.78 -9.43
CA PHE A 212 1.54 -2.92 -10.23
C PHE A 212 1.29 -3.51 -11.61
N ARG A 213 0.04 -3.44 -12.06
CA ARG A 213 -0.34 -3.67 -13.46
C ARG A 213 -0.07 -2.38 -14.22
N THR A 214 1.04 -2.35 -14.93
CA THR A 214 1.44 -1.19 -15.77
C THR A 214 1.22 -1.51 -17.24
N SER A 215 1.11 -0.47 -18.06
CA SER A 215 1.37 -0.60 -19.49
C SER A 215 2.89 -0.80 -19.73
N LEU A 216 3.27 -1.00 -20.99
CA LEU A 216 4.66 -1.07 -21.41
C LEU A 216 5.39 0.22 -21.01
N GLY A 217 6.57 0.08 -20.39
CA GLY A 217 7.37 1.22 -20.02
C GLY A 217 7.99 1.93 -21.24
N VAL A 218 8.18 3.25 -21.14
CA VAL A 218 9.00 4.04 -22.05
C VAL A 218 10.39 4.20 -21.43
N TYR A 219 11.42 3.70 -22.12
CA TYR A 219 12.79 3.63 -21.60
C TYR A 219 13.68 4.65 -22.30
N ASP A 220 14.18 5.65 -21.59
CA ASP A 220 15.06 6.71 -22.12
C ASP A 220 16.47 6.60 -21.50
N ARG A 221 17.41 7.45 -21.92
CA ARG A 221 18.80 7.47 -21.43
C ARG A 221 18.90 7.59 -19.92
N ASN A 222 18.06 8.41 -19.31
CA ASN A 222 18.18 8.81 -17.91
C ASN A 222 16.92 8.51 -17.10
N TYR A 223 15.92 7.87 -17.69
CA TYR A 223 14.71 7.48 -16.98
C TYR A 223 14.03 6.25 -17.58
N ILE A 224 13.21 5.60 -16.75
CA ILE A 224 12.20 4.66 -17.19
C ILE A 224 10.83 5.20 -16.76
N LYS A 225 9.90 5.34 -17.70
CA LYS A 225 8.52 5.74 -17.45
C LYS A 225 7.60 4.54 -17.52
N TYR A 226 6.71 4.40 -16.55
CA TYR A 226 5.60 3.44 -16.60
C TYR A 226 4.29 4.20 -16.47
N GLU A 227 3.33 3.89 -17.33
CA GLU A 227 1.98 4.40 -17.18
C GLU A 227 1.12 3.34 -16.50
N LEU A 228 0.29 3.77 -15.56
CA LEU A 228 -0.71 2.90 -14.94
C LEU A 228 -2.01 3.66 -14.70
N GLY A 229 -3.12 2.95 -14.79
CA GLY A 229 -4.42 3.44 -14.33
C GLY A 229 -4.68 2.98 -12.90
N ILE A 230 -5.15 3.88 -12.05
CA ILE A 230 -5.69 3.55 -10.72
C ILE A 230 -7.21 3.74 -10.78
N LEU A 231 -7.97 2.64 -10.71
CA LEU A 231 -9.44 2.73 -10.69
C LEU A 231 -9.92 2.89 -9.23
N LEU A 232 -10.51 4.04 -8.93
CA LEU A 232 -11.04 4.39 -7.60
C LEU A 232 -12.54 4.15 -7.56
N SER A 233 -13.12 3.75 -6.42
CA SER A 233 -14.56 3.39 -6.38
C SER A 233 -15.49 4.55 -6.76
N GLN A 234 -15.04 5.80 -6.57
CA GLN A 234 -15.79 7.01 -6.89
C GLN A 234 -15.56 7.55 -8.32
N HIS A 235 -14.74 6.88 -9.14
CA HIS A 235 -14.44 7.30 -10.51
C HIS A 235 -14.82 6.21 -11.52
N VAL A 236 -15.55 6.59 -12.57
CA VAL A 236 -15.89 5.68 -13.67
C VAL A 236 -14.68 5.38 -14.55
N ARG A 237 -13.74 6.33 -14.64
CA ARG A 237 -12.50 6.19 -15.43
C ARG A 237 -11.29 6.06 -14.50
N PRO A 238 -10.27 5.25 -14.87
CA PRO A 238 -9.03 5.18 -14.12
C PRO A 238 -8.34 6.54 -14.03
N VAL A 239 -7.75 6.83 -12.87
CA VAL A 239 -6.86 7.97 -12.70
C VAL A 239 -5.49 7.57 -13.23
N GLU A 240 -5.09 8.18 -14.34
CA GLU A 240 -3.80 7.92 -14.96
C GLU A 240 -2.64 8.44 -14.09
N ARG A 241 -1.59 7.63 -13.99
CA ARG A 241 -0.36 7.94 -13.28
C ARG A 241 0.84 7.51 -14.10
N VAL A 242 1.81 8.39 -14.18
CA VAL A 242 3.11 8.11 -14.80
C VAL A 242 4.16 8.03 -13.69
N ILE A 243 4.74 6.85 -13.52
CA ILE A 243 5.91 6.66 -12.65
C ILE A 243 7.14 6.91 -13.50
N THR A 244 7.93 7.93 -13.17
CA THR A 244 9.22 8.18 -13.81
C THR A 244 10.34 7.84 -12.85
N LEU A 245 11.09 6.79 -13.16
CA LEU A 245 12.27 6.36 -12.40
C LEU A 245 13.52 6.95 -13.05
N PHE A 246 14.11 7.96 -12.43
CA PHE A 246 15.36 8.55 -12.92
C PHE A 246 16.56 7.71 -12.50
N GLY A 247 17.51 7.51 -13.42
CA GLY A 247 18.64 6.64 -13.21
C GLY A 247 19.67 6.68 -14.32
N VAL A 248 20.62 5.76 -14.25
CA VAL A 248 21.74 5.65 -15.21
C VAL A 248 21.85 4.20 -15.68
N TRP A 249 21.92 4.00 -16.99
CA TRP A 249 22.21 2.69 -17.56
C TRP A 249 23.68 2.32 -17.37
N ARG A 250 23.94 1.06 -17.02
CA ARG A 250 25.28 0.48 -16.93
C ARG A 250 25.31 -0.90 -17.55
N ILE A 251 26.44 -1.26 -18.13
CA ILE A 251 26.69 -2.59 -18.67
C ILE A 251 27.79 -3.23 -17.82
N LYS A 252 27.63 -4.51 -17.44
CA LYS A 252 28.71 -5.29 -16.82
C LYS A 252 29.22 -6.37 -17.78
N ARG A 253 30.46 -6.83 -17.55
CA ARG A 253 31.06 -7.96 -18.26
C ARG A 253 30.08 -9.16 -18.22
N GLY A 254 29.80 -9.75 -19.38
CA GLY A 254 28.76 -10.78 -19.54
C GLY A 254 27.41 -10.29 -20.10
N SER A 255 27.38 -9.10 -20.74
CA SER A 255 26.21 -8.56 -21.48
C SER A 255 24.94 -8.29 -20.64
N ALA A 256 25.06 -8.22 -19.32
CA ALA A 256 23.95 -7.84 -18.46
C ALA A 256 23.79 -6.31 -18.42
N LEU A 257 22.59 -5.84 -18.76
CA LEU A 257 22.22 -4.43 -18.72
C LEU A 257 21.61 -4.11 -17.35
N PHE A 258 22.05 -3.01 -16.73
CA PHE A 258 21.56 -2.54 -15.44
C PHE A 258 21.04 -1.12 -15.54
N PHE A 259 19.99 -0.79 -14.80
CA PHE A 259 19.53 0.58 -14.59
C PHE A 259 19.63 0.95 -13.12
N ASP A 260 20.50 1.89 -12.79
CA ASP A 260 20.74 2.34 -11.43
C ASP A 260 19.83 3.51 -11.07
N VAL A 261 18.94 3.31 -10.11
CA VAL A 261 18.05 4.34 -9.58
C VAL A 261 18.55 4.79 -8.23
N LYS A 262 18.66 6.11 -8.02
CA LYS A 262 18.94 6.66 -6.68
C LYS A 262 17.69 6.55 -5.81
N CYS A 263 17.81 5.89 -4.66
CA CYS A 263 16.75 5.79 -3.66
C CYS A 263 16.99 6.76 -2.50
N ALA A 264 15.99 6.89 -1.63
CA ALA A 264 16.10 7.63 -0.37
C ALA A 264 17.36 7.21 0.42
N GLY A 265 18.11 8.20 0.92
CA GLY A 265 19.38 8.00 1.62
C GLY A 265 20.59 7.83 0.70
N GLY A 266 20.49 8.19 -0.58
CA GLY A 266 21.62 8.25 -1.53
C GLY A 266 22.08 6.88 -2.06
N LYS A 267 21.49 5.79 -1.58
CA LYS A 267 21.82 4.43 -2.02
C LYS A 267 21.30 4.21 -3.44
N ALA A 268 22.18 3.82 -4.35
CA ALA A 268 21.79 3.37 -5.68
C ALA A 268 21.23 1.94 -5.62
N TYR A 269 20.16 1.69 -6.36
CA TYR A 269 19.60 0.36 -6.56
C TYR A 269 19.64 0.02 -8.05
N SER A 270 20.23 -1.13 -8.39
CA SER A 270 20.36 -1.60 -9.77
C SER A 270 19.22 -2.54 -10.13
N MET A 271 18.46 -2.20 -11.18
CA MET A 271 17.55 -3.12 -11.86
C MET A 271 18.34 -3.88 -12.92
N SER A 272 18.33 -5.21 -12.89
CA SER A 272 19.00 -6.03 -13.91
C SER A 272 18.01 -6.41 -15.00
N PHE A 273 18.44 -6.30 -16.25
CA PHE A 273 17.70 -6.73 -17.42
C PHE A 273 18.50 -7.80 -18.15
N SER A 274 17.85 -8.94 -18.42
CA SER A 274 18.42 -9.97 -19.27
C SER A 274 18.47 -9.46 -20.70
N ALA A 275 19.65 -9.47 -21.31
CA ALA A 275 19.84 -8.96 -22.67
C ALA A 275 20.70 -9.91 -23.50
N GLU A 276 20.32 -10.13 -24.76
CA GLU A 276 21.26 -10.66 -25.76
C GLU A 276 21.95 -9.50 -26.44
N ALA A 277 23.27 -9.42 -26.31
CA ALA A 277 24.09 -8.46 -27.04
C ALA A 277 24.56 -9.10 -28.35
N ARG A 278 24.33 -8.42 -29.48
CA ARG A 278 24.94 -8.75 -30.77
C ARG A 278 25.68 -7.53 -31.31
N LEU A 279 26.94 -7.71 -31.69
CA LEU A 279 27.68 -6.69 -32.41
C LEU A 279 27.12 -6.62 -33.83
N THR A 280 26.71 -5.43 -34.26
CA THR A 280 26.26 -5.17 -35.63
C THR A 280 27.46 -4.73 -36.48
N PRO A 281 27.33 -4.76 -37.82
CA PRO A 281 28.36 -4.25 -38.73
C PRO A 281 28.69 -2.74 -38.59
N ARG A 282 27.95 -1.99 -37.76
CA ARG A 282 28.12 -0.54 -37.56
C ARG A 282 28.76 -0.20 -36.21
N ASP A 283 29.50 -1.13 -35.62
CA ASP A 283 30.02 -1.01 -34.25
C ASP A 283 28.92 -0.70 -33.21
N THR A 284 27.67 -1.09 -33.47
CA THR A 284 26.60 -0.97 -32.47
C THR A 284 26.38 -2.31 -31.79
N ILE A 285 26.19 -2.30 -30.48
CA ILE A 285 25.74 -3.46 -29.72
C ILE A 285 24.22 -3.39 -29.64
N SER A 286 23.56 -4.33 -30.32
CA SER A 286 22.12 -4.54 -30.21
C SER A 286 21.81 -5.40 -28.98
N PHE A 287 21.13 -4.85 -27.97
CA PHE A 287 20.57 -5.59 -26.84
C PHE A 287 19.13 -5.97 -27.13
N LYS A 288 18.83 -7.26 -27.13
CA LYS A 288 17.45 -7.75 -27.09
C LYS A 288 17.10 -8.06 -25.65
N LEU A 289 16.23 -7.25 -25.03
CA LEU A 289 15.76 -7.59 -23.68
C LEU A 289 14.92 -8.86 -23.76
N LYS A 290 15.25 -9.83 -22.92
CA LYS A 290 14.48 -11.05 -22.74
C LYS A 290 13.66 -10.92 -21.48
N SER A 291 12.45 -11.47 -21.49
CA SER A 291 11.79 -11.85 -20.25
C SER A 291 12.66 -12.91 -19.55
N PRO A 292 13.00 -12.74 -18.26
CA PRO A 292 13.67 -13.79 -17.49
C PRO A 292 12.94 -15.14 -17.39
N ASP A 293 11.68 -15.23 -17.80
CA ASP A 293 10.90 -16.47 -17.75
C ASP A 293 10.77 -17.10 -19.14
N ALA A 294 11.54 -18.17 -19.40
CA ALA A 294 11.51 -18.92 -20.66
C ALA A 294 10.18 -19.63 -20.93
N THR A 295 9.27 -19.70 -19.94
CA THR A 295 7.94 -20.33 -20.08
C THR A 295 6.84 -19.36 -20.52
N CYS A 296 7.12 -18.06 -20.58
CA CYS A 296 6.18 -17.10 -21.17
C CYS A 296 6.33 -17.09 -22.70
N PRO A 297 5.23 -17.22 -23.47
CA PRO A 297 5.30 -17.14 -24.93
C PRO A 297 5.92 -15.80 -25.33
N ALA A 298 6.89 -15.84 -26.24
CA ALA A 298 7.79 -14.76 -26.69
C ALA A 298 7.11 -13.47 -27.22
N LYS A 299 5.79 -13.32 -27.06
CA LYS A 299 4.99 -12.16 -27.47
C LYS A 299 5.19 -10.93 -26.58
N TYR A 300 5.85 -11.04 -25.43
CA TYR A 300 5.98 -9.95 -24.47
C TYR A 300 7.43 -9.44 -24.42
N LEU A 301 7.64 -8.29 -25.07
CA LEU A 301 8.85 -7.45 -25.09
C LEU A 301 10.04 -7.98 -25.93
N GLU A 302 9.95 -7.91 -27.26
CA GLU A 302 11.16 -7.80 -28.09
C GLU A 302 11.64 -6.33 -28.13
N LEU A 303 12.23 -5.84 -27.04
CA LEU A 303 12.89 -4.53 -27.05
C LEU A 303 14.29 -4.68 -27.61
N ARG A 304 14.61 -3.99 -28.71
CA ARG A 304 15.98 -3.89 -29.26
C ARG A 304 16.56 -2.51 -28.91
N PHE A 305 17.76 -2.49 -28.35
CA PHE A 305 18.52 -1.28 -28.06
C PHE A 305 19.82 -1.33 -28.86
N GLU A 306 20.16 -0.31 -29.63
CA GLU A 306 21.47 -0.25 -30.29
C GLU A 306 22.35 0.76 -29.57
N LEU A 307 23.52 0.33 -29.10
CA LEU A 307 24.52 1.19 -28.46
C LEU A 307 25.80 1.19 -29.30
N ASN A 308 26.17 2.32 -29.89
CA ASN A 308 27.47 2.53 -30.54
C ASN A 308 28.66 2.26 -29.59
N HIS A 309 29.71 1.62 -30.09
CA HIS A 309 30.96 1.32 -29.38
C HIS A 309 31.65 2.56 -28.78
N ALA A 310 31.53 3.73 -29.40
CA ALA A 310 32.00 5.00 -28.84
C ALA A 310 31.33 5.35 -27.48
N LEU A 311 30.09 4.90 -27.25
CA LEU A 311 29.39 5.04 -25.96
C LEU A 311 30.02 4.17 -24.85
N LEU A 312 30.71 3.09 -25.22
CA LEU A 312 31.34 2.15 -24.29
C LEU A 312 32.72 2.63 -23.84
N ALA A 313 33.34 3.56 -24.58
CA ALA A 313 34.64 4.15 -24.29
C ALA A 313 34.57 5.45 -23.47
N GLY A 314 33.43 6.17 -23.45
CA GLY A 314 33.22 7.37 -22.62
C GLY A 314 32.10 8.31 -23.11
N ASP A 315 31.48 9.06 -22.18
CA ASP A 315 30.54 10.20 -22.26
C ASP A 315 29.34 10.24 -23.26
N GLY A 316 29.18 9.27 -24.14
CA GLY A 316 28.09 9.30 -25.12
C GLY A 316 26.68 9.14 -24.51
N SER A 317 25.68 9.60 -25.27
CA SER A 317 24.25 9.50 -24.95
C SER A 317 23.47 8.61 -25.92
N ALA A 318 22.71 7.64 -25.39
CA ALA A 318 21.79 6.83 -26.18
C ALA A 318 20.42 6.79 -25.51
N PHE A 319 19.35 6.90 -26.30
CA PHE A 319 17.98 6.74 -25.83
C PHE A 319 17.19 5.79 -26.73
N LEU A 320 16.18 5.15 -26.16
CA LEU A 320 15.20 4.34 -26.86
C LEU A 320 13.83 5.03 -26.75
N ARG A 321 12.97 4.91 -27.75
CA ARG A 321 11.58 5.32 -27.62
C ARG A 321 10.71 4.27 -28.30
N VAL A 322 9.93 3.55 -27.52
CA VAL A 322 8.96 2.56 -28.00
C VAL A 322 7.57 3.14 -27.83
N LEU A 323 6.85 3.28 -28.94
CA LEU A 323 5.48 3.76 -28.97
C LEU A 323 4.59 2.61 -29.44
N ARG A 324 3.54 2.31 -28.67
CA ARG A 324 2.47 1.40 -29.13
C ARG A 324 1.12 2.08 -28.92
N SER A 325 0.43 2.36 -30.02
CA SER A 325 -0.92 2.94 -30.01
C SER A 325 -1.82 2.13 -30.94
N ARG A 326 -2.93 1.62 -30.40
CA ARG A 326 -4.09 1.03 -31.13
C ARG A 326 -3.78 0.39 -32.51
N GLY A 327 -2.83 -0.55 -32.55
CA GLY A 327 -2.50 -1.33 -33.75
C GLY A 327 -1.12 -1.04 -34.36
N GLU A 328 -0.50 0.09 -34.02
CA GLU A 328 0.83 0.45 -34.50
C GLU A 328 1.87 0.36 -33.39
N SER A 329 3.05 -0.14 -33.74
CA SER A 329 4.23 -0.14 -32.88
C SER A 329 5.36 0.54 -33.64
N SER A 330 5.90 1.63 -33.10
CA SER A 330 7.09 2.28 -33.66
C SER A 330 8.22 2.29 -32.65
N ILE A 331 9.43 2.08 -33.15
CA ILE A 331 10.67 2.12 -32.40
C ILE A 331 11.49 3.26 -32.98
N LEU A 332 11.78 4.26 -32.16
CA LEU A 332 12.67 5.37 -32.47
C LEU A 332 13.96 5.18 -31.67
N VAL A 333 15.09 5.17 -32.36
CA VAL A 333 16.43 5.05 -31.76
C VAL A 333 17.22 6.29 -32.12
N GLY A 334 17.86 6.91 -31.13
CA GLY A 334 18.72 8.07 -31.35
C GLY A 334 19.98 8.01 -30.50
N ALA A 335 21.09 8.45 -31.08
CA ALA A 335 22.36 8.64 -30.41
C ALA A 335 22.77 10.11 -30.55
N GLY A 336 23.28 10.70 -29.47
CA GLY A 336 23.76 12.08 -29.45
C GLY A 336 25.13 12.17 -28.79
N CYS A 337 26.03 12.94 -29.39
CA CYS A 337 27.27 13.38 -28.76
C CYS A 337 27.04 14.79 -28.18
N ARG A 338 27.55 15.05 -26.98
CA ARG A 338 27.71 16.43 -26.52
C ARG A 338 28.86 17.05 -27.30
N TRP A 339 28.60 18.18 -27.94
CA TRP A 339 29.64 19.07 -28.48
C TRP A 339 30.24 19.88 -27.33
#